data_AF-A0A0V8HZ01-F1
#
_entry.id   AF-A0A0V8HZ01-F1
#
_cell.length_a   1.000
_cell.length_b   1.000
_cell.length_c   1.000
_cell.angle_alpha   90.00
_cell.angle_beta   90.00
_cell.angle_gamma   90.00
#
_symmetry.space_group_name_H-M   'P 1'
#
loop_
_entity.id
_entity.type
_entity.pdbx_description
1 polymer ?
#
loop_
_entity_poly.entity_id
_entity_poly.type
_entity_poly.pdbx_seq_one_letter_code
_entity_poly.pdbx_strand_id
1 'polypeptide(L)'
;MERKALAVAEGKAPMKKVRFLKVTGAEKELDEKVIERARMLAGLKGYVTNLPVESVPATQVISAYHDLWQVEASFRMTKSDLRAMPIFHREKDSIDAHLTVVFAALAIGRHLQELTGWPLKRLIKSLEALRASRVLINGEERTFDAHVPADLESVVKTLLEGH
;
A
#
# COMPACT_ATOMS: atom_id res chain seq x y z
N MET A 1 17.22 -10.20 24.18
CA MET A 1 18.00 -9.83 22.97
C MET A 1 19.47 -10.20 23.06
N GLU A 2 20.08 -10.21 24.25
CA GLU A 2 21.55 -10.32 24.44
C GLU A 2 22.10 -11.77 24.52
N ARG A 3 21.22 -12.76 24.72
CA ARG A 3 21.56 -14.17 24.96
C ARG A 3 22.50 -14.79 23.92
N LYS A 4 22.40 -14.36 22.65
CA LYS A 4 23.26 -14.84 21.56
C LYS A 4 24.67 -14.26 21.62
N ALA A 5 24.82 -13.00 22.00
CA ALA A 5 26.13 -12.37 22.15
C ALA A 5 26.87 -12.93 23.37
N LEU A 6 26.16 -13.13 24.48
CA LEU A 6 26.69 -13.75 25.70
C LEU A 6 27.22 -15.17 25.41
N ALA A 7 26.46 -16.00 24.70
CA ALA A 7 26.87 -17.36 24.37
C ALA A 7 28.14 -17.41 23.50
N VAL A 8 28.34 -16.44 22.59
CA VAL A 8 29.55 -16.36 21.75
C VAL A 8 30.74 -15.83 22.57
N ALA A 9 30.53 -14.80 23.39
CA ALA A 9 31.54 -14.26 24.31
C ALA A 9 32.06 -15.35 25.28
N GLU A 10 31.14 -16.12 25.88
CA GLU A 10 31.47 -17.23 26.79
C GLU A 10 32.02 -18.49 26.07
N GLY A 11 32.01 -18.54 24.73
CA GLY A 11 32.51 -19.69 23.97
C GLY A 11 31.57 -20.91 23.90
N LYS A 12 30.31 -20.75 24.31
CA LYS A 12 29.25 -21.76 24.25
C LYS A 12 28.58 -21.87 22.86
N ALA A 13 28.96 -21.02 21.91
CA ALA A 13 28.43 -20.97 20.55
C ALA A 13 29.54 -20.68 19.52
N PRO A 14 29.40 -21.16 18.26
CA PRO A 14 30.39 -20.96 17.21
C PRO A 14 30.55 -19.47 16.84
N MET A 15 31.76 -19.10 16.40
CA MET A 15 32.12 -17.73 16.08
C MET A 15 31.31 -17.20 14.89
N LYS A 16 30.41 -16.25 15.15
CA LYS A 16 29.61 -15.53 14.16
C LYS A 16 29.49 -14.08 14.57
N LYS A 17 29.47 -13.16 13.59
CA LYS A 17 29.09 -11.76 13.86
C LYS A 17 27.66 -11.71 14.39
N VAL A 18 27.50 -11.37 15.66
CA VAL A 18 26.21 -11.24 16.34
C VAL A 18 26.08 -9.82 16.90
N ARG A 19 24.85 -9.28 16.88
CA ARG A 19 24.53 -7.96 17.45
C ARG A 19 24.92 -7.94 18.94
N PHE A 20 25.55 -6.86 19.41
CA PHE A 20 26.07 -6.66 20.78
C PHE A 20 27.40 -7.34 21.13
N LEU A 21 28.07 -7.98 20.17
CA LEU A 21 29.42 -8.53 20.37
C LEU A 21 30.47 -7.55 19.82
N LYS A 22 31.43 -7.17 20.66
CA LYS A 22 32.64 -6.46 20.30
C LYS A 22 33.77 -7.47 20.09
N VAL A 23 34.44 -7.40 18.95
CA VAL A 23 35.59 -8.24 18.63
C VAL A 23 36.78 -7.32 18.39
N THR A 24 37.77 -7.39 19.28
CA THR A 24 39.03 -6.63 19.19
C THR A 24 40.18 -7.61 19.06
N GLY A 25 40.57 -7.88 17.81
CA GLY A 25 41.60 -8.88 17.51
C GLY A 25 41.17 -10.28 17.96
N ALA A 26 41.86 -10.84 18.97
CA ALA A 26 41.58 -12.14 19.54
C ALA A 26 40.55 -12.11 20.71
N GLU A 27 40.25 -10.93 21.25
CA GLU A 27 39.36 -10.77 22.39
C GLU A 27 37.90 -10.57 21.95
N LYS A 28 36.99 -11.20 22.72
CA LYS A 28 35.55 -11.23 22.48
C LYS A 28 34.84 -10.77 23.74
N GLU A 29 34.17 -9.64 23.64
CA GLU A 29 33.50 -9.02 24.78
C GLU A 29 32.12 -8.55 24.38
N LEU A 30 31.24 -8.40 25.36
CA LEU A 30 29.98 -7.73 25.11
C LEU A 30 30.22 -6.24 24.91
N ASP A 31 29.57 -5.67 23.91
CA ASP A 31 29.56 -4.23 23.72
C ASP A 31 28.52 -3.61 24.67
N GLU A 32 28.93 -3.40 25.92
CA GLU A 32 28.08 -2.85 26.98
C GLU A 32 27.46 -1.51 26.58
N LYS A 33 28.21 -0.65 25.86
CA LYS A 33 27.73 0.65 25.40
C LYS A 33 26.60 0.50 24.38
N VAL A 34 26.73 -0.43 23.43
CA VAL A 34 25.67 -0.69 22.44
C VAL A 34 24.46 -1.37 23.09
N ILE A 35 24.68 -2.23 24.09
CA ILE A 35 23.60 -2.84 24.88
C ILE A 35 22.82 -1.77 25.63
N GLU A 36 23.50 -0.91 26.37
CA GLU A 36 22.88 0.17 27.13
C GLU A 36 22.12 1.13 26.22
N ARG A 37 22.71 1.52 25.09
CA ARG A 37 22.02 2.34 24.09
C ARG A 37 20.79 1.66 23.52
N ALA A 38 20.85 0.36 23.23
CA ALA A 38 19.68 -0.37 22.74
C ALA A 38 18.58 -0.52 23.81
N ARG A 39 18.95 -0.61 25.09
CA ARG A 39 18.00 -0.59 26.22
C ARG A 39 17.36 0.80 26.37
N MET A 40 18.13 1.87 26.29
CA MET A 40 17.62 3.25 26.33
C MET A 40 16.65 3.55 25.17
N LEU A 41 16.91 2.99 23.99
CA LEU A 41 16.07 3.18 22.81
C LEU A 41 14.91 2.17 22.71
N ALA A 42 14.84 1.19 23.60
CA ALA A 42 13.79 0.18 23.56
C ALA A 42 12.43 0.82 23.83
N GLY A 43 11.47 0.58 22.93
CA GLY A 43 10.12 1.16 23.03
C GLY A 43 9.98 2.58 22.50
N LEU A 44 11.09 3.22 22.08
CA LEU A 44 11.04 4.53 21.42
C LEU A 44 10.88 4.34 19.90
N LYS A 45 9.89 5.04 19.31
CA LYS A 45 9.73 5.16 17.86
C LYS A 45 10.28 6.51 17.40
N GLY A 46 11.49 6.50 16.84
CA GLY A 46 12.12 7.71 16.28
C GLY A 46 11.66 7.97 14.85
N TYR A 47 11.49 9.24 14.51
CA TYR A 47 11.25 9.71 13.14
C TYR A 47 12.45 10.57 12.71
N VAL A 48 12.92 10.35 11.48
CA VAL A 48 14.02 11.13 10.89
C VAL A 48 13.45 11.87 9.69
N THR A 49 13.66 13.18 9.65
CA THR A 49 13.20 14.05 8.56
C THR A 49 14.28 15.05 8.20
N ASN A 50 14.30 15.49 6.95
CA ASN A 50 15.13 16.61 6.49
C ASN A 50 14.43 17.98 6.66
N LEU A 51 13.22 18.00 7.22
CA LEU A 51 12.46 19.21 7.48
C LEU A 51 13.05 19.99 8.67
N PRO A 52 13.19 21.33 8.58
CA PRO A 52 13.67 22.15 9.70
C PRO A 52 12.67 22.14 10.86
N VAL A 53 13.18 21.98 12.07
CA VAL A 53 12.39 21.88 13.31
C VAL A 53 11.60 23.15 13.58
N GLU A 54 12.12 24.31 13.15
CA GLU A 54 11.50 25.63 13.31
C GLU A 54 10.27 25.79 12.41
N SER A 55 10.24 25.07 11.29
CA SER A 55 9.17 25.18 10.28
C SER A 55 8.10 24.10 10.40
N VAL A 56 8.47 22.92 10.89
CA VAL A 56 7.58 21.75 10.97
C VAL A 56 7.69 21.13 12.36
N PRO A 57 6.64 21.26 13.20
CA PRO A 57 6.64 20.66 14.52
C PRO A 57 6.64 19.13 14.44
N ALA A 58 7.22 18.47 15.44
CA ALA A 58 7.36 17.02 15.47
C ALA A 58 6.01 16.27 15.33
N THR A 59 4.92 16.84 15.88
CA THR A 59 3.56 16.28 15.75
C THR A 59 3.09 16.20 14.30
N GLN A 60 3.44 17.19 13.48
CA GLN A 60 3.10 17.21 12.06
C GLN A 60 3.91 16.16 11.29
N VAL A 61 5.18 15.96 11.62
CA VAL A 61 6.01 14.88 11.05
C VAL A 61 5.40 13.50 11.35
N ILE A 62 4.96 13.30 12.59
CA ILE A 62 4.31 12.04 13.01
C ILE A 62 3.00 11.83 12.25
N SER A 63 2.17 12.87 12.13
CA SER A 63 0.90 12.81 11.39
C SER A 63 1.12 12.47 9.92
N ALA A 64 2.03 13.17 9.25
CA ALA A 64 2.35 12.93 7.84
C ALA A 64 2.89 11.52 7.61
N TYR A 65 3.70 10.99 8.54
CA TYR A 65 4.16 9.61 8.46
C TYR A 65 3.01 8.61 8.68
N HIS A 66 2.05 8.91 9.55
CA HIS A 66 0.87 8.07 9.69
C HIS A 66 0.09 8.03 8.37
N ASP A 67 -0.09 9.16 7.68
CA ASP A 67 -0.80 9.22 6.40
C ASP A 67 -0.17 8.40 5.26
N LEU A 68 1.05 7.86 5.45
CA LEU A 68 1.65 6.88 4.54
C LEU A 68 0.74 5.65 4.33
N TRP A 69 -0.14 5.33 5.29
CA TRP A 69 -1.14 4.28 5.14
C TRP A 69 -2.03 4.49 3.90
N GLN A 70 -2.28 5.74 3.50
CA GLN A 70 -3.09 6.05 2.31
C GLN A 70 -2.40 5.59 1.02
N VAL A 71 -1.07 5.66 1.00
CA VAL A 71 -0.24 5.17 -0.11
C VAL A 71 -0.31 3.64 -0.16
N GLU A 72 -0.17 2.98 1.00
CA GLU A 72 -0.32 1.52 1.09
C GLU A 72 -1.71 1.04 0.66
N ALA A 73 -2.76 1.77 1.06
CA ALA A 73 -4.13 1.51 0.65
C ALA A 73 -4.28 1.60 -0.88
N SER A 74 -3.72 2.64 -1.51
CA SER A 74 -3.66 2.74 -2.98
C SER A 74 -2.94 1.56 -3.61
N PHE A 75 -1.75 1.19 -3.13
CA PHE A 75 -1.02 0.06 -3.69
C PHE A 75 -1.77 -1.26 -3.54
N ARG A 76 -2.50 -1.46 -2.44
CA ARG A 76 -3.36 -2.63 -2.24
C ARG A 76 -4.49 -2.67 -3.26
N MET A 77 -5.20 -1.56 -3.43
CA MET A 77 -6.28 -1.42 -4.41
C MET A 77 -5.80 -1.64 -5.84
N THR A 78 -4.67 -1.03 -6.19
CA THR A 78 -3.99 -1.20 -7.47
C THR A 78 -3.70 -2.67 -7.77
N LYS A 79 -3.30 -3.46 -6.77
CA LYS A 79 -3.01 -4.89 -6.94
C LYS A 79 -4.25 -5.77 -7.00
N SER A 80 -5.24 -5.56 -6.13
CA SER A 80 -6.41 -6.44 -6.04
C SER A 80 -7.51 -6.07 -7.03
N ASP A 81 -7.84 -4.77 -7.10
CA ASP A 81 -9.03 -4.28 -7.77
C ASP A 81 -8.69 -3.88 -9.22
N LEU A 82 -7.53 -3.27 -9.44
CA LEU A 82 -7.04 -2.89 -10.78
C LEU A 82 -6.05 -3.89 -11.38
N ARG A 83 -5.69 -4.95 -10.63
CA ARG A 83 -4.83 -6.06 -11.07
C ARG A 83 -3.51 -5.61 -11.71
N ALA A 84 -2.87 -4.61 -11.12
CA ALA A 84 -1.59 -4.13 -11.61
C ALA A 84 -0.48 -5.18 -11.46
N MET A 85 -0.07 -5.77 -12.58
CA MET A 85 0.95 -6.82 -12.63
C MET A 85 2.03 -6.50 -13.68
N PRO A 86 2.84 -5.44 -13.48
CA PRO A 86 3.90 -5.07 -14.44
C PRO A 86 4.96 -6.17 -14.60
N ILE A 87 5.09 -7.08 -13.62
CA ILE A 87 6.02 -8.22 -13.65
C ILE A 87 5.79 -9.19 -14.82
N PHE A 88 4.60 -9.19 -15.44
CA PHE A 88 4.32 -10.03 -16.61
C PHE A 88 4.76 -9.42 -17.94
N HIS A 89 5.24 -8.17 -17.94
CA HIS A 89 5.76 -7.49 -19.11
C HIS A 89 7.29 -7.56 -19.12
N ARG A 90 7.88 -7.70 -20.31
CA ARG A 90 9.34 -7.82 -20.50
C ARG A 90 9.97 -6.59 -21.15
N GLU A 91 9.22 -5.92 -22.00
CA GLU A 91 9.67 -4.72 -22.69
C GLU A 91 9.34 -3.47 -21.87
N LYS A 92 10.25 -2.50 -21.88
CA LYS A 92 10.09 -1.25 -21.13
C LYS A 92 8.79 -0.54 -21.51
N ASP A 93 8.51 -0.41 -22.81
CA ASP A 93 7.32 0.32 -23.29
C ASP A 93 6.02 -0.33 -22.81
N SER A 94 5.98 -1.67 -22.78
CA SER A 94 4.85 -2.42 -22.25
C SER A 94 4.66 -2.20 -20.74
N ILE A 95 5.76 -2.16 -19.97
CA ILE A 95 5.72 -1.86 -18.54
C ILE A 95 5.19 -0.44 -18.30
N ASP A 96 5.72 0.54 -19.04
CA ASP A 96 5.35 1.95 -18.91
C ASP A 96 3.88 2.17 -19.28
N ALA A 97 3.41 1.56 -20.38
CA ALA A 97 2.01 1.62 -20.79
C ALA A 97 1.08 1.00 -19.74
N HIS A 98 1.42 -0.21 -19.24
CA HIS A 98 0.63 -0.89 -18.21
C HIS A 98 0.54 -0.06 -16.93
N LEU A 99 1.66 0.48 -16.46
CA LEU A 99 1.68 1.36 -15.29
C LEU A 99 0.86 2.62 -15.52
N THR A 100 0.95 3.24 -16.69
CA THR A 100 0.19 4.45 -17.05
C THR A 100 -1.32 4.20 -16.95
N VAL A 101 -1.80 3.11 -17.57
CA VAL A 101 -3.22 2.73 -17.53
C VAL A 101 -3.67 2.45 -16.10
N VAL A 102 -2.85 1.72 -15.33
CA VAL A 102 -3.13 1.42 -13.92
C VAL A 102 -3.23 2.70 -13.08
N PHE A 103 -2.30 3.64 -13.23
CA PHE A 103 -2.31 4.89 -12.48
C PHE A 103 -3.51 5.77 -12.86
N ALA A 104 -3.86 5.85 -14.15
CA ALA A 104 -5.06 6.54 -14.60
C ALA A 104 -6.33 5.90 -14.00
N ALA A 105 -6.44 4.57 -14.04
CA ALA A 105 -7.56 3.84 -13.44
C ALA A 105 -7.64 4.03 -11.91
N LEU A 106 -6.49 4.15 -11.22
CA LEU A 106 -6.46 4.45 -9.79
C LEU A 106 -6.95 5.87 -9.49
N ALA A 107 -6.53 6.86 -10.29
CA ALA A 107 -6.99 8.23 -10.14
C ALA A 107 -8.51 8.35 -10.35
N ILE A 108 -9.02 7.75 -11.42
CA ILE A 108 -10.47 7.65 -11.69
C ILE A 108 -11.16 6.93 -10.52
N GLY A 109 -10.63 5.78 -10.11
CA GLY A 109 -11.18 5.00 -9.01
C GLY A 109 -11.31 5.81 -7.73
N ARG A 110 -10.27 6.55 -7.32
CA ARG A 110 -10.32 7.43 -6.15
C ARG A 110 -11.37 8.52 -6.29
N HIS A 111 -11.43 9.18 -7.44
CA HIS A 111 -12.42 10.20 -7.71
C HIS A 111 -13.86 9.65 -7.60
N LEU A 112 -14.12 8.46 -8.14
CA LEU A 112 -15.42 7.79 -8.01
C LEU A 112 -15.76 7.47 -6.54
N GLN A 113 -14.78 7.07 -5.73
CA GLN A 113 -15.00 6.85 -4.30
C GLN A 113 -15.32 8.13 -3.55
N GLU A 114 -14.66 9.24 -3.88
CA GLU A 114 -14.92 10.55 -3.28
C GLU A 114 -16.33 11.06 -3.65
N LEU A 115 -16.73 10.91 -4.91
CA LEU A 115 -18.06 11.30 -5.39
C LEU A 115 -19.20 10.47 -4.78
N THR A 116 -19.00 9.16 -4.65
CA THR A 116 -20.08 8.22 -4.32
C THR A 116 -20.06 7.76 -2.85
N GLY A 117 -18.95 7.94 -2.15
CA GLY A 117 -18.69 7.38 -0.82
C GLY A 117 -18.54 5.86 -0.80
N TRP A 118 -18.62 5.17 -1.95
CA TRP A 118 -18.56 3.71 -2.01
C TRP A 118 -17.11 3.21 -2.12
N PRO A 119 -16.79 2.02 -1.58
CA PRO A 119 -15.48 1.40 -1.80
C PRO A 119 -15.32 0.98 -3.28
N LEU A 120 -14.13 1.20 -3.85
CA LEU A 120 -13.85 0.97 -5.29
C LEU A 120 -14.23 -0.44 -5.75
N LYS A 121 -13.92 -1.48 -4.96
CA LYS A 121 -14.29 -2.86 -5.28
C LYS A 121 -15.80 -3.07 -5.41
N ARG A 122 -16.61 -2.37 -4.60
CA ARG A 122 -18.08 -2.42 -4.72
C ARG A 122 -18.51 -1.71 -6.00
N LEU A 123 -17.97 -0.51 -6.25
CA LEU A 123 -18.25 0.24 -7.47
C LEU A 123 -17.96 -0.59 -8.73
N ILE A 124 -16.76 -1.19 -8.84
CA ILE A 124 -16.39 -2.03 -9.99
C ILE A 124 -17.39 -3.18 -10.15
N LYS A 125 -17.66 -3.94 -9.09
CA LYS A 125 -18.59 -5.09 -9.16
C LYS A 125 -20.01 -4.69 -9.53
N SER A 126 -20.52 -3.61 -8.93
CA SER A 126 -21.88 -3.12 -9.16
C SER A 126 -22.02 -2.58 -10.58
N LEU A 127 -21.04 -1.82 -11.08
CA LEU A 127 -21.06 -1.28 -12.44
C LEU A 127 -20.82 -2.38 -13.50
N GLU A 128 -19.95 -3.36 -13.24
CA GLU A 128 -19.71 -4.50 -14.15
C GLU A 128 -20.96 -5.38 -14.35
N ALA A 129 -21.83 -5.43 -13.33
CA ALA A 129 -23.10 -6.13 -13.38
C ALA A 129 -24.16 -5.41 -14.25
N LEU A 130 -24.00 -4.10 -14.51
CA LEU A 130 -24.89 -3.35 -15.40
C LEU A 130 -24.58 -3.72 -16.85
N ARG A 131 -25.39 -4.63 -17.41
CA ARG A 131 -25.27 -5.08 -18.80
C ARG A 131 -26.60 -4.94 -19.49
N ALA A 132 -26.65 -4.14 -20.55
CA ALA A 132 -27.74 -4.16 -21.51
C ALA A 132 -27.46 -5.24 -22.56
N SER A 133 -28.49 -5.89 -23.07
CA SER A 133 -28.35 -6.91 -24.12
C SER A 133 -29.15 -6.54 -25.36
N ARG A 134 -28.59 -6.83 -26.53
CA ARG A 134 -29.28 -6.75 -27.82
C ARG A 134 -29.44 -8.16 -28.35
N VAL A 135 -30.68 -8.57 -28.62
CA VAL A 135 -31.02 -9.92 -29.05
C VAL A 135 -31.77 -9.83 -30.37
N LEU A 136 -31.38 -10.65 -31.34
CA LEU A 136 -32.09 -10.81 -32.60
C LEU A 136 -33.13 -11.93 -32.45
N ILE A 137 -34.41 -11.61 -32.55
CA ILE A 137 -35.51 -12.58 -32.48
C ILE A 137 -36.33 -12.46 -33.77
N ASN A 138 -36.40 -13.55 -34.54
CA ASN A 138 -37.14 -13.60 -35.81
C ASN A 138 -36.74 -12.51 -36.82
N GLY A 139 -35.47 -12.09 -36.83
CA GLY A 139 -34.98 -11.03 -37.72
C GLY A 139 -35.21 -9.60 -37.21
N GLU A 140 -35.87 -9.42 -36.06
CA GLU A 140 -36.01 -8.13 -35.38
C GLU A 140 -34.99 -8.01 -34.24
N GLU A 141 -34.25 -6.91 -34.20
CA GLU A 141 -33.42 -6.58 -33.04
C GLU A 141 -34.27 -6.04 -31.90
N ARG A 142 -34.09 -6.59 -30.71
CA ARG A 142 -34.66 -6.08 -29.46
C ARG A 142 -33.56 -5.77 -28.46
N THR A 143 -33.65 -4.60 -27.84
CA THR A 143 -32.75 -4.18 -26.77
C THR A 143 -33.43 -4.41 -25.43
N PHE A 144 -32.72 -5.01 -24.48
CA PHE A 144 -33.12 -5.15 -23.09
C PHE A 144 -32.18 -4.29 -22.25
N ASP A 145 -32.76 -3.30 -21.57
CA ASP A 145 -32.00 -2.40 -20.71
C ASP A 145 -31.42 -3.12 -19.50
N ALA A 146 -30.31 -2.58 -18.98
CA ALA A 146 -29.70 -3.10 -17.77
C ALA A 146 -30.63 -2.90 -16.57
N HIS A 147 -30.83 -3.95 -15.78
CA HIS A 147 -31.49 -3.79 -14.49
C HIS A 147 -30.55 -3.07 -13.52
N VAL A 148 -30.94 -1.88 -13.07
CA VAL A 148 -30.20 -1.10 -12.06
C VAL A 148 -30.83 -1.37 -10.69
N PRO A 149 -30.10 -1.98 -9.74
CA PRO A 149 -30.58 -2.13 -8.37
C PRO A 149 -30.83 -0.77 -7.70
N ALA A 150 -31.84 -0.69 -6.83
CA ALA A 150 -32.23 0.57 -6.18
C ALA A 150 -31.11 1.27 -5.40
N ASP A 151 -30.17 0.52 -4.82
CA ASP A 151 -29.02 1.10 -4.12
C ASP A 151 -27.97 1.68 -5.08
N LEU A 152 -27.97 1.27 -6.34
CA LEU A 152 -27.06 1.72 -7.40
C LEU A 152 -27.63 2.91 -8.19
N GLU A 153 -28.95 3.14 -8.17
CA GLU A 153 -29.58 4.26 -8.88
C GLU A 153 -29.02 5.62 -8.47
N SER A 154 -28.87 5.85 -7.15
CA SER A 154 -28.31 7.09 -6.62
C SER A 154 -26.86 7.30 -7.05
N VAL A 155 -26.06 6.23 -7.05
CA VAL A 155 -24.67 6.25 -7.51
C VAL A 155 -24.61 6.55 -9.01
N VAL A 156 -25.39 5.86 -9.85
CA VAL A 156 -25.42 6.10 -11.30
C VAL A 156 -25.85 7.52 -11.61
N LYS A 157 -26.85 8.04 -10.89
CA LYS A 157 -27.28 9.43 -11.01
C LYS A 157 -26.14 10.40 -10.67
N THR A 158 -25.46 10.24 -9.53
CA THR A 158 -24.30 11.05 -9.16
C THR A 158 -23.18 10.99 -10.21
N LEU A 159 -22.95 9.82 -10.82
CA LEU A 159 -21.93 9.66 -11.85
C LEU A 159 -22.31 10.33 -13.19
N LEU A 160 -23.60 10.33 -13.54
CA LEU A 160 -24.12 10.98 -14.74
C LEU A 160 -24.26 12.50 -14.58
N GLU A 161 -24.45 12.97 -13.34
CA GLU A 161 -24.49 14.39 -12.96
C GLU A 161 -23.09 15.01 -12.77
N GLY A 162 -22.02 14.25 -13.01
CA GLY A 162 -20.63 14.68 -12.83
C GLY A 162 -20.24 15.88 -13.70
N HIS A 163 -20.37 17.08 -13.11
CA HIS A 163 -20.17 18.43 -13.67
C HIS A 163 -21.12 18.84 -14.80
#